data_AF-A0A2H0P7P1-F1
#
_entry.id   AF-A0A2H0P7P1-F1
#
_cell.length_a   1.000
_cell.length_b   1.000
_cell.length_c   1.000
_cell.angle_alpha   90.00
_cell.angle_beta   90.00
_cell.angle_gamma   90.00
#
_symmetry.space_group_name_H-M   'P 1'
#
loop_
_entity.id
_entity.type
_entity.pdbx_description
1 polymer ?
#
loop_
_entity_poly.entity_id
_entity_poly.type
_entity_poly.pdbx_seq_one_letter_code
_entity_poly.pdbx_strand_id
1 'polypeptide(L)'
;LGAAFNTPLAGVTFAIEEIGADYFGSIKDFVVMSIIFAAITAKWLTGEYAYFGRLAAPPPVSMAAVVLIGLAGGVLGAFFSTAILEGQRRISDLYHRHCYAVPAALGFGVLLVSAVSMADVLGPGNEAAQALVHGRFGAWAWQFPAAKMLATLMTYWAGLAGGIFAPSLAVGAAIGSDIGRLMHASPASCALVGMAAFLSGAIQAPITSFVIIFEMTGHHQMLLPVMLGASIGFMVARLAGADHLYQELSKSYSYLLASPETHADSPTIS
;
A
#
# COMPACT_ATOMS: atom_id res chain seq x y z
N LEU A 1 11.66 4.22 2.12
CA LEU A 1 10.83 4.67 0.98
C LEU A 1 11.67 5.25 -0.16
N GLY A 2 12.44 6.33 0.09
CA GLY A 2 13.27 6.99 -0.94
C GLY A 2 14.18 6.07 -1.75
N ALA A 3 14.93 5.18 -1.09
CA ALA A 3 15.78 4.21 -1.78
C ALA A 3 14.99 3.06 -2.45
N ALA A 4 13.95 2.54 -1.78
CA ALA A 4 13.22 1.35 -2.24
C ALA A 4 12.34 1.61 -3.48
N PHE A 5 11.81 2.82 -3.61
CA PHE A 5 10.88 3.21 -4.67
C PHE A 5 11.42 4.30 -5.58
N ASN A 6 12.62 4.80 -5.31
CA ASN A 6 13.19 5.99 -5.96
C ASN A 6 12.33 7.26 -5.79
N THR A 7 11.69 7.40 -4.63
CA THR A 7 10.75 8.49 -4.28
C THR A 7 11.19 9.25 -3.03
N PRO A 8 12.20 10.13 -3.12
CA PRO A 8 12.69 10.91 -1.97
C PRO A 8 11.63 11.83 -1.36
N LEU A 9 10.83 12.54 -2.16
CA LEU A 9 9.80 13.45 -1.64
C LEU A 9 8.74 12.68 -0.86
N ALA A 10 8.32 11.53 -1.38
CA ALA A 10 7.39 10.66 -0.68
C ALA A 10 7.97 10.17 0.65
N GLY A 11 9.29 9.93 0.71
CA GLY A 11 9.96 9.54 1.95
C GLY A 11 9.84 10.63 3.01
N VAL A 12 9.98 11.89 2.60
CA VAL A 12 9.84 13.05 3.49
C VAL A 12 8.39 13.22 3.93
N THR A 13 7.44 13.16 2.99
CA THR A 13 6.02 13.31 3.33
C THR A 13 5.52 12.19 4.23
N PHE A 14 5.96 10.95 4.00
CA PHE A 14 5.60 9.81 4.86
C PHE A 14 6.09 10.02 6.29
N ALA A 15 7.32 10.51 6.44
CA ALA A 15 7.87 10.76 7.76
C ALA A 15 7.12 11.90 8.48
N ILE A 16 6.67 12.92 7.75
CA ILE A 16 5.87 14.02 8.32
C ILE A 16 4.44 13.57 8.65
N GLU A 17 3.78 12.86 7.74
CA GLU A 17 2.35 12.52 7.81
C GLU A 17 2.09 11.31 8.71
N GLU A 18 2.95 10.29 8.69
CA GLU A 18 2.72 9.02 9.39
C GLU A 18 3.52 8.88 10.70
N ILE A 19 4.78 9.32 10.75
CA ILE A 19 5.68 9.11 11.90
C ILE A 19 5.44 10.15 13.02
N GLY A 20 4.77 11.26 12.72
CA GLY A 20 4.26 12.21 13.69
C GLY A 20 4.93 13.58 13.65
N ALA A 21 4.10 14.64 13.63
CA ALA A 21 4.53 16.03 13.55
C ALA A 21 5.27 16.52 14.81
N ASP A 22 4.98 15.97 15.99
CA ASP A 22 5.52 16.42 17.28
C ASP A 22 7.03 16.14 17.41
N TYR A 23 7.53 15.06 16.80
CA TYR A 23 8.97 14.76 16.75
C TYR A 23 9.70 15.55 15.67
N PHE A 24 9.01 15.96 14.61
CA PHE A 24 9.62 16.60 13.45
C PHE A 24 10.11 18.03 13.71
N GLY A 25 9.61 18.72 14.73
CA GLY A 25 9.98 20.11 15.03
C GLY A 25 11.49 20.34 15.16
N SER A 26 12.22 19.39 15.75
CA SER A 26 13.65 19.54 16.05
C SER A 26 14.59 18.80 15.09
N ILE A 27 14.12 17.75 14.40
CA ILE A 27 14.97 16.89 13.56
C ILE A 27 14.62 16.89 12.06
N LYS A 28 13.63 17.68 11.63
CA LYS A 28 13.15 17.71 10.22
C LYS A 28 14.28 17.84 9.20
N ASP A 29 15.23 18.76 9.45
CA ASP A 29 16.29 19.05 8.48
C ASP A 29 17.22 17.84 8.34
N PHE A 30 17.50 17.14 9.45
CA PHE A 30 18.30 15.92 9.44
C PHE A 30 17.59 14.76 8.75
N VAL A 31 16.28 14.59 8.97
CA VAL A 31 15.48 13.54 8.32
C VAL A 31 15.41 13.76 6.81
N VAL A 32 15.12 15.00 6.39
CA VAL A 32 15.08 15.38 4.97
C VAL A 32 16.44 15.13 4.32
N MET A 33 17.54 15.58 4.93
CA MET A 33 18.89 15.33 4.39
C MET A 33 19.19 13.84 4.29
N SER A 34 18.87 13.05 5.32
CA SER A 34 19.07 11.60 5.30
C SER A 34 18.32 10.91 4.16
N ILE A 35 17.08 11.32 3.90
CA ILE A 35 16.27 10.76 2.81
C ILE A 35 16.85 11.14 1.44
N ILE A 36 17.30 12.39 1.28
CA ILE A 36 17.95 12.86 0.04
C ILE A 36 19.25 12.08 -0.20
N PHE A 37 20.12 11.96 0.81
CA PHE A 37 21.37 11.19 0.70
C PHE A 37 21.12 9.70 0.40
N ALA A 38 20.11 9.09 1.03
CA ALA A 38 19.72 7.71 0.74
C ALA A 38 19.25 7.55 -0.71
N ALA A 39 18.45 8.49 -1.22
CA ALA A 39 17.96 8.45 -2.60
C ALA A 39 19.08 8.69 -3.63
N ILE A 40 19.99 9.64 -3.37
CA ILE A 40 21.17 9.88 -4.24
C ILE A 40 22.07 8.64 -4.26
N THR A 41 22.37 8.07 -3.09
CA THR A 41 23.18 6.86 -2.98
C THR A 41 22.54 5.69 -3.73
N ALA A 42 21.23 5.49 -3.55
CA ALA A 42 20.49 4.47 -4.29
C ALA A 42 20.59 4.68 -5.80
N LYS A 43 20.32 5.90 -6.30
CA LYS A 43 20.46 6.24 -7.73
C LYS A 43 21.87 6.03 -8.25
N TRP A 44 22.89 6.36 -7.46
CA TRP A 44 24.29 6.18 -7.85
C TRP A 44 24.65 4.69 -7.98
N LEU A 45 24.12 3.84 -7.10
CA LEU A 45 24.32 2.39 -7.13
C LEU A 45 23.49 1.67 -8.21
N THR A 46 22.22 2.07 -8.40
CA THR A 46 21.26 1.36 -9.27
C THR A 46 21.08 2.02 -10.64
N GLY A 47 21.65 3.20 -10.87
CA GLY A 47 21.45 4.01 -12.08
C GLY A 47 20.09 4.74 -12.11
N GLU A 48 19.73 5.29 -13.28
CA GLU A 48 18.41 5.88 -13.54
C GLU A 48 17.31 4.80 -13.59
N TYR A 49 16.98 4.25 -12.44
CA TYR A 49 15.91 3.27 -12.28
C TYR A 49 14.57 3.99 -12.09
N ALA A 50 13.75 4.04 -13.14
CA ALA A 50 12.34 4.40 -12.99
C ALA A 50 11.57 3.16 -12.53
N TYR A 51 10.90 3.25 -11.37
CA TYR A 51 10.22 2.10 -10.74
C TYR A 51 9.24 1.40 -11.69
N PHE A 52 8.47 2.18 -12.47
CA PHE A 52 7.61 1.64 -13.53
C PHE A 52 8.20 1.80 -14.93
N GLY A 53 9.43 2.24 -15.11
CA GLY A 53 10.00 2.55 -16.44
C GLY A 53 9.41 3.83 -17.05
N ARG A 54 9.66 4.04 -18.36
CA ARG A 54 9.13 5.20 -19.09
C ARG A 54 7.68 4.97 -19.47
N LEU A 55 6.77 5.62 -18.77
CA LEU A 55 5.35 5.60 -19.12
C LEU A 55 5.08 6.62 -20.24
N ALA A 56 4.30 6.20 -21.25
CA ALA A 56 3.73 7.13 -22.21
C ALA A 56 2.84 8.15 -21.48
N ALA A 57 2.73 9.37 -22.00
CA ALA A 57 1.85 10.38 -21.42
C ALA A 57 0.40 9.83 -21.36
N PRO A 58 -0.14 9.56 -20.16
CA PRO A 58 -1.45 8.96 -20.03
C PRO A 58 -2.51 9.99 -20.43
N PRO A 59 -3.56 9.59 -21.17
CA PRO A 59 -4.63 10.51 -21.53
C PRO A 59 -5.40 10.96 -20.28
N PRO A 60 -6.10 12.12 -20.35
CA PRO A 60 -6.90 12.61 -19.24
C PRO A 60 -7.94 11.60 -18.78
N VAL A 61 -8.13 11.49 -17.47
CA VAL A 61 -9.15 10.64 -16.86
C VAL A 61 -10.41 11.45 -16.56
N SER A 62 -11.58 10.84 -16.73
CA SER A 62 -12.85 11.50 -16.42
C SER A 62 -13.03 11.68 -14.92
N MET A 63 -13.66 12.79 -14.49
CA MET A 63 -13.91 13.05 -13.08
C MET A 63 -14.78 11.95 -12.44
N ALA A 64 -15.76 11.43 -13.19
CA ALA A 64 -16.60 10.32 -12.72
C ALA A 64 -15.78 9.06 -12.41
N ALA A 65 -14.78 8.74 -13.25
CA ALA A 65 -13.88 7.62 -12.98
C ALA A 65 -13.01 7.88 -11.76
N VAL A 66 -12.47 9.09 -11.59
CA VAL A 66 -11.68 9.45 -10.40
C VAL A 66 -12.48 9.28 -9.12
N VAL A 67 -13.73 9.75 -9.10
CA VAL A 67 -14.61 9.62 -7.94
C VAL A 67 -14.91 8.14 -7.67
N LEU A 68 -15.33 7.38 -8.68
CA LEU A 68 -15.65 5.96 -8.51
C LEU A 68 -14.46 5.14 -8.03
N ILE A 69 -13.28 5.39 -8.58
CA ILE A 69 -12.02 4.75 -8.16
C ILE A 69 -11.64 5.17 -6.74
N GLY A 70 -11.81 6.45 -6.40
CA GLY A 70 -11.60 6.96 -5.05
C GLY A 70 -12.49 6.26 -4.02
N LEU A 71 -13.79 6.13 -4.33
CA LEU A 71 -14.76 5.43 -3.48
C LEU A 71 -14.39 3.95 -3.31
N ALA A 72 -14.19 3.24 -4.42
CA ALA A 72 -13.86 1.81 -4.40
C ALA A 72 -12.51 1.54 -3.71
N GLY A 73 -11.49 2.32 -4.06
CA GLY A 73 -10.15 2.25 -3.48
C GLY A 73 -10.16 2.55 -1.97
N GLY A 74 -10.94 3.53 -1.53
CA GLY A 74 -11.09 3.86 -0.11
C GLY A 74 -11.76 2.74 0.69
N VAL A 75 -12.90 2.22 0.21
CA VAL A 75 -13.60 1.10 0.89
C VAL A 75 -12.73 -0.15 0.94
N LEU A 76 -12.11 -0.52 -0.18
CA LEU A 76 -11.27 -1.73 -0.25
C LEU A 76 -9.96 -1.56 0.52
N GLY A 77 -9.39 -0.34 0.55
CA GLY A 77 -8.22 -0.01 1.35
C GLY A 77 -8.50 -0.09 2.85
N ALA A 78 -9.65 0.45 3.30
CA ALA A 78 -10.12 0.30 4.68
C ALA A 78 -10.34 -1.16 5.06
N PHE A 79 -11.05 -1.92 4.21
CA PHE A 79 -11.23 -3.35 4.41
C PHE A 79 -9.89 -4.08 4.54
N PHE A 80 -8.93 -3.74 3.68
CA PHE A 80 -7.61 -4.36 3.69
C PHE A 80 -6.84 -4.07 4.99
N SER A 81 -6.80 -2.82 5.46
CA SER A 81 -6.10 -2.47 6.69
C SER A 81 -6.76 -3.11 7.93
N THR A 82 -8.09 -3.07 8.02
CA THR A 82 -8.82 -3.73 9.10
C THR A 82 -8.62 -5.25 9.07
N ALA A 83 -8.61 -5.88 7.89
CA ALA A 83 -8.39 -7.32 7.76
C ALA A 83 -6.96 -7.73 8.18
N ILE A 84 -5.95 -6.88 7.95
CA ILE A 84 -4.59 -7.12 8.48
C ILE A 84 -4.63 -7.14 10.00
N LEU A 85 -5.14 -6.08 10.63
CA LEU A 85 -5.14 -5.90 12.08
C LEU A 85 -5.95 -7.00 12.79
N GLU A 86 -7.21 -7.18 12.38
CA GLU A 86 -8.11 -8.14 13.02
C GLU A 86 -7.68 -9.58 12.73
N GLY A 87 -7.17 -9.86 11.53
CA GLY A 87 -6.70 -11.19 11.20
C GLY A 87 -5.45 -11.60 11.99
N GLN A 88 -4.50 -10.68 12.21
CA GLN A 88 -3.37 -10.94 13.12
C GLN A 88 -3.85 -11.21 14.55
N ARG A 89 -4.79 -10.41 15.06
CA ARG A 89 -5.36 -10.59 16.40
C ARG A 89 -6.11 -11.91 16.57
N ARG A 90 -6.83 -12.38 15.55
CA ARG A 90 -7.58 -13.65 15.60
C ARG A 90 -6.68 -14.87 15.49
N ILE A 91 -5.57 -14.76 14.76
CA ILE A 91 -4.67 -15.89 14.51
C ILE A 91 -3.60 -16.00 15.59
N SER A 92 -3.38 -14.97 16.42
CA SER A 92 -2.33 -14.95 17.46
C SER A 92 -2.33 -16.18 18.35
N ASP A 93 -3.48 -16.56 18.91
CA ASP A 93 -3.59 -17.69 19.84
C ASP A 93 -3.25 -19.02 19.15
N LEU A 94 -3.74 -19.19 17.92
CA LEU A 94 -3.47 -20.39 17.12
C LEU A 94 -2.02 -20.45 16.68
N TYR A 95 -1.43 -19.29 16.35
CA TYR A 95 -0.03 -19.14 15.98
C TYR A 95 0.88 -19.52 17.15
N HIS A 96 0.60 -19.04 18.37
CA HIS A 96 1.35 -19.41 19.57
C HIS A 96 1.27 -20.90 19.88
N ARG A 97 0.12 -21.54 19.64
CA ARG A 97 -0.06 -22.98 19.85
C ARG A 97 0.60 -23.84 18.77
N HIS A 98 0.63 -23.37 17.52
CA HIS A 98 1.14 -24.11 16.37
C HIS A 98 2.05 -23.25 15.49
N CYS A 99 3.20 -22.85 16.06
CA CYS A 99 4.13 -21.91 15.46
C CYS A 99 4.65 -22.28 14.06
N TYR A 100 4.65 -23.56 13.70
CA TYR A 100 5.04 -24.03 12.36
C TYR A 100 3.87 -24.37 11.45
N ALA A 101 2.78 -24.92 11.99
CA ALA A 101 1.66 -25.39 11.17
C ALA A 101 0.83 -24.24 10.60
N VAL A 102 0.65 -23.15 11.37
CA VAL A 102 -0.12 -21.97 10.92
C VAL A 102 0.58 -21.25 9.76
N PRO A 103 1.87 -20.87 9.84
CA PRO A 103 2.57 -20.30 8.68
C PRO A 103 2.60 -21.24 7.48
N ALA A 104 2.78 -22.55 7.70
CA ALA A 104 2.78 -23.54 6.61
C ALA A 104 1.42 -23.61 5.90
N ALA A 105 0.32 -23.62 6.66
CA ALA A 105 -1.03 -23.64 6.11
C ALA A 105 -1.36 -22.36 5.34
N LEU A 106 -0.98 -21.19 5.88
CA LEU A 106 -1.17 -19.90 5.22
C LEU A 106 -0.30 -19.77 3.95
N GLY A 107 0.95 -20.22 4.01
CA GLY A 107 1.84 -20.29 2.85
C GLY A 107 1.29 -21.21 1.75
N PHE A 108 0.76 -22.38 2.13
CA PHE A 108 0.05 -23.25 1.19
C PHE A 108 -1.21 -22.57 0.63
N GLY A 109 -1.95 -21.82 1.45
CA GLY A 109 -3.07 -20.98 1.02
C GLY A 109 -2.67 -19.98 -0.06
N VAL A 110 -1.54 -19.28 0.09
CA VAL A 110 -1.00 -18.36 -0.94
C VAL A 110 -0.72 -19.10 -2.26
N LEU A 111 -0.13 -20.30 -2.19
CA LEU A 111 0.11 -21.13 -3.38
C LEU A 111 -1.19 -21.56 -4.06
N LEU A 112 -2.21 -21.95 -3.27
CA LEU A 112 -3.53 -22.27 -3.80
C LEU A 112 -4.20 -21.07 -4.48
N VAL A 113 -4.15 -19.90 -3.87
CA VAL A 113 -4.70 -18.66 -4.45
C VAL A 113 -4.01 -18.34 -5.78
N SER A 114 -2.69 -18.48 -5.83
CA SER A 114 -1.90 -18.32 -7.06
C SER A 114 -2.32 -19.33 -8.15
N ALA A 115 -2.43 -20.60 -7.79
CA ALA A 115 -2.82 -21.67 -8.72
C ALA A 115 -4.25 -21.50 -9.27
N VAL A 116 -5.21 -21.11 -8.44
CA VAL A 116 -6.63 -20.98 -8.83
C VAL A 116 -6.89 -19.72 -9.65
N SER A 117 -6.30 -18.59 -9.26
CA SER A 117 -6.51 -17.32 -9.97
C SER A 117 -5.77 -17.24 -11.30
N MET A 118 -4.77 -18.13 -11.52
CA MET A 118 -3.82 -18.05 -12.63
C MET A 118 -3.17 -16.66 -12.77
N ALA A 119 -3.16 -15.91 -11.67
CA ALA A 119 -2.70 -14.54 -11.59
C ALA A 119 -1.36 -14.54 -10.86
N ASP A 120 -0.46 -13.65 -11.27
CA ASP A 120 0.87 -13.54 -10.66
C ASP A 120 0.80 -12.80 -9.31
N VAL A 121 0.22 -13.47 -8.32
CA VAL A 121 -0.01 -12.93 -6.97
C VAL A 121 1.19 -13.10 -6.05
N LEU A 122 2.20 -13.87 -6.45
CA LEU A 122 3.41 -14.09 -5.69
C LEU A 122 4.29 -12.82 -5.69
N GLY A 123 5.14 -12.70 -4.68
CA GLY A 123 6.02 -11.53 -4.53
C GLY A 123 5.27 -10.22 -4.23
N PRO A 124 5.85 -9.04 -4.53
CA PRO A 124 5.25 -7.74 -4.20
C PRO A 124 4.11 -7.30 -5.14
N GLY A 125 4.07 -7.81 -6.38
CA GLY A 125 3.10 -7.40 -7.41
C GLY A 125 3.56 -6.25 -8.32
N ASN A 126 4.85 -5.89 -8.30
CA ASN A 126 5.39 -4.77 -9.09
C ASN A 126 5.24 -5.00 -10.59
N GLU A 127 5.45 -6.23 -11.07
CA GLU A 127 5.34 -6.56 -12.51
C GLU A 127 3.90 -6.41 -13.01
N ALA A 128 2.92 -6.89 -12.22
CA ALA A 128 1.51 -6.71 -12.52
C ALA A 128 1.11 -5.22 -12.49
N ALA A 129 1.53 -4.48 -11.46
CA ALA A 129 1.31 -3.04 -11.37
C ALA A 129 1.90 -2.30 -12.57
N GLN A 130 3.14 -2.65 -12.96
CA GLN A 130 3.81 -2.08 -14.12
C GLN A 130 3.05 -2.39 -15.42
N ALA A 131 2.61 -3.63 -15.62
CA ALA A 131 1.83 -4.02 -16.79
C ALA A 131 0.55 -3.19 -16.92
N LEU A 132 -0.20 -3.03 -15.82
CA LEU A 132 -1.46 -2.29 -15.78
C LEU A 132 -1.28 -0.79 -16.08
N VAL A 133 -0.22 -0.17 -15.55
CA VAL A 133 0.09 1.24 -15.84
C VAL A 133 0.57 1.45 -17.28
N HIS A 134 1.12 0.42 -17.93
CA HIS A 134 1.37 0.43 -19.38
C HIS A 134 0.15 0.07 -20.23
N GLY A 135 -1.00 -0.19 -19.62
CA GLY A 135 -2.20 -0.64 -20.33
C GLY A 135 -2.09 -2.04 -20.92
N ARG A 136 -1.23 -2.89 -20.36
CA ARG A 136 -1.10 -4.31 -20.74
C ARG A 136 -1.98 -5.15 -19.81
N PHE A 137 -2.91 -5.89 -20.39
CA PHE A 137 -3.88 -6.71 -19.64
C PHE A 137 -3.71 -8.18 -19.99
N GLY A 138 -3.55 -9.02 -18.97
CA GLY A 138 -3.77 -10.46 -19.10
C GLY A 138 -5.20 -10.84 -18.75
N ALA A 139 -5.56 -12.10 -19.01
CA ALA A 139 -6.85 -12.67 -18.59
C ALA A 139 -7.04 -12.62 -17.05
N TRP A 140 -5.94 -12.54 -16.30
CA TRP A 140 -5.89 -12.44 -14.85
C TRP A 140 -6.36 -11.09 -14.29
N ALA A 141 -6.48 -10.03 -15.11
CA ALA A 141 -6.67 -8.66 -14.64
C ALA A 141 -7.83 -8.50 -13.65
N TRP A 142 -9.01 -9.04 -13.97
CA TRP A 142 -10.21 -8.91 -13.13
C TRP A 142 -10.17 -9.70 -11.81
N GLN A 143 -9.42 -10.81 -11.77
CA GLN A 143 -9.32 -11.67 -10.58
C GLN A 143 -8.16 -11.23 -9.69
N PHE A 144 -7.17 -10.54 -10.26
CA PHE A 144 -5.94 -10.14 -9.60
C PHE A 144 -6.14 -9.29 -8.34
N PRO A 145 -6.98 -8.25 -8.29
CA PRO A 145 -7.08 -7.43 -7.09
C PRO A 145 -7.51 -8.26 -5.87
N ALA A 146 -8.54 -9.10 -6.02
CA ALA A 146 -9.03 -9.96 -4.96
C ALA A 146 -8.00 -11.04 -4.58
N ALA A 147 -7.41 -11.71 -5.57
CA ALA A 147 -6.43 -12.76 -5.33
C ALA A 147 -5.15 -12.21 -4.67
N LYS A 148 -4.66 -11.05 -5.13
CA LYS A 148 -3.48 -10.39 -4.58
C LYS A 148 -3.72 -9.90 -3.16
N MET A 149 -4.88 -9.29 -2.91
CA MET A 149 -5.27 -8.85 -1.57
C MET A 149 -5.31 -10.04 -0.60
N LEU A 150 -5.96 -11.15 -0.98
CA LEU A 150 -6.03 -12.35 -0.15
C LEU A 150 -4.66 -12.98 0.10
N ALA A 151 -3.83 -13.11 -0.95
CA ALA A 151 -2.46 -13.63 -0.82
C ALA A 151 -1.62 -12.75 0.13
N THR A 152 -1.78 -11.44 0.07
CA THR A 152 -1.08 -10.50 0.95
C THR A 152 -1.56 -10.62 2.39
N LEU A 153 -2.88 -10.72 2.62
CA LEU A 153 -3.44 -10.95 3.96
C LEU A 153 -2.90 -12.24 4.57
N MET A 154 -2.93 -13.35 3.83
CA MET A 154 -2.38 -14.64 4.29
C MET A 154 -0.88 -14.55 4.63
N THR A 155 -0.11 -13.82 3.82
CA THR A 155 1.33 -13.58 4.06
C THR A 155 1.54 -12.80 5.37
N TYR A 156 0.74 -11.77 5.62
CA TYR A 156 0.79 -10.98 6.85
C TYR A 156 0.37 -11.77 8.09
N TRP A 157 -0.69 -12.56 7.98
CA TRP A 157 -1.16 -13.42 9.07
C TRP A 157 -0.18 -14.55 9.40
N ALA A 158 0.65 -14.95 8.44
CA ALA A 158 1.73 -15.92 8.66
C ALA A 158 2.93 -15.33 9.43
N GLY A 159 2.90 -14.04 9.78
CA GLY A 159 3.98 -13.37 10.50
C GLY A 159 5.23 -13.13 9.65
N LEU A 160 5.12 -13.22 8.32
CA LEU A 160 6.25 -12.99 7.42
C LEU A 160 6.59 -11.49 7.38
N ALA A 161 7.87 -11.18 7.58
CA ALA A 161 8.37 -9.81 7.48
C ALA A 161 8.25 -9.31 6.04
N GLY A 162 7.33 -8.38 5.81
CA GLY A 162 7.06 -7.78 4.51
C GLY A 162 6.47 -6.38 4.64
N GLY A 163 6.49 -5.61 3.56
CA GLY A 163 5.86 -4.30 3.48
C GLY A 163 4.53 -4.34 2.72
N ILE A 164 3.56 -3.52 3.15
CA ILE A 164 2.23 -3.41 2.52
C ILE A 164 2.23 -2.50 1.30
N PHE A 165 3.21 -1.59 1.17
CA PHE A 165 3.21 -0.55 0.13
C PHE A 165 3.09 -1.13 -1.28
N ALA A 166 4.01 -2.00 -1.67
CA ALA A 166 4.01 -2.56 -3.03
C ALA A 166 2.75 -3.40 -3.35
N PRO A 167 2.30 -4.31 -2.47
CA PRO A 167 1.02 -4.99 -2.64
C PRO A 167 -0.18 -4.03 -2.74
N SER A 168 -0.25 -2.99 -1.92
CA SER A 168 -1.32 -1.98 -1.97
C SER A 168 -1.33 -1.23 -3.29
N LEU A 169 -0.15 -0.86 -3.81
CA LEU A 169 -0.03 -0.26 -5.14
C LEU A 169 -0.52 -1.23 -6.23
N ALA A 170 -0.15 -2.51 -6.17
CA ALA A 170 -0.57 -3.50 -7.16
C ALA A 170 -2.09 -3.75 -7.14
N VAL A 171 -2.69 -3.89 -5.96
CA VAL A 171 -4.14 -4.06 -5.79
C VAL A 171 -4.88 -2.80 -6.27
N GLY A 172 -4.43 -1.61 -5.86
CA GLY A 172 -5.00 -0.34 -6.28
C GLY A 172 -4.91 -0.12 -7.80
N ALA A 173 -3.78 -0.48 -8.41
CA ALA A 173 -3.59 -0.43 -9.86
C ALA A 173 -4.63 -1.28 -10.59
N ALA A 174 -4.87 -2.49 -10.11
CA ALA A 174 -5.82 -3.42 -10.70
C ALA A 174 -7.26 -2.92 -10.56
N ILE A 175 -7.66 -2.48 -9.36
CA ILE A 175 -8.98 -1.88 -9.12
C ILE A 175 -9.21 -0.69 -10.05
N GLY A 176 -8.26 0.24 -10.10
CA GLY A 176 -8.35 1.43 -10.95
C GLY A 176 -8.45 1.04 -12.43
N SER A 177 -7.62 0.10 -12.87
CA SER A 177 -7.62 -0.39 -14.24
C SER A 177 -8.95 -1.03 -14.64
N ASP A 178 -9.49 -1.91 -13.80
CA ASP A 178 -10.76 -2.60 -14.06
C ASP A 178 -11.93 -1.62 -14.12
N ILE A 179 -11.99 -0.64 -13.22
CA ILE A 179 -12.99 0.42 -13.26
C ILE A 179 -12.84 1.25 -14.54
N GLY A 180 -11.60 1.59 -14.92
CA GLY A 180 -11.31 2.30 -16.15
C GLY A 180 -11.85 1.57 -17.37
N ARG A 181 -11.64 0.25 -17.45
CA ARG A 181 -12.17 -0.61 -18.53
C ARG A 181 -13.70 -0.62 -18.55
N LEU A 182 -14.33 -0.75 -17.38
CA LEU A 182 -15.79 -0.73 -17.25
C LEU A 182 -16.39 0.60 -17.71
N MET A 183 -15.69 1.71 -17.48
CA MET A 183 -16.11 3.05 -17.88
C MET A 183 -15.66 3.48 -19.27
N HIS A 184 -15.02 2.59 -20.04
CA HIS A 184 -14.37 2.92 -21.32
C HIS A 184 -13.37 4.11 -21.22
N ALA A 185 -12.76 4.28 -20.05
CA ALA A 185 -11.70 5.25 -19.79
C ALA A 185 -10.32 4.59 -19.93
N SER A 186 -9.26 5.40 -19.97
CA SER A 186 -7.88 4.90 -20.01
C SER A 186 -7.56 4.07 -18.77
N PRO A 187 -7.32 2.75 -18.89
CA PRO A 187 -7.08 1.92 -17.71
C PRO A 187 -5.71 2.21 -17.10
N ALA A 188 -4.74 2.68 -17.89
CA ALA A 188 -3.45 3.13 -17.41
C ALA A 188 -3.58 4.36 -16.49
N SER A 189 -4.34 5.37 -16.93
CA SER A 189 -4.61 6.58 -16.14
C SER A 189 -5.40 6.23 -14.87
N CYS A 190 -6.40 5.36 -15.00
CA CYS A 190 -7.22 4.91 -13.88
C CYS A 190 -6.43 4.06 -12.87
N ALA A 191 -5.48 3.24 -13.32
CA ALA A 191 -4.59 2.48 -12.45
C ALA A 191 -3.78 3.40 -11.53
N LEU A 192 -3.26 4.53 -12.04
CA LEU A 192 -2.53 5.51 -11.21
C LEU A 192 -3.41 6.13 -10.12
N VAL A 193 -4.66 6.45 -10.45
CA VAL A 193 -5.64 6.96 -9.47
C VAL A 193 -5.97 5.88 -8.44
N GLY A 194 -6.14 4.62 -8.88
CA GLY A 194 -6.45 3.49 -8.01
C GLY A 194 -5.31 3.14 -7.05
N MET A 195 -4.06 3.20 -7.52
CA MET A 195 -2.87 3.05 -6.67
C MET A 195 -2.90 4.03 -5.50
N ALA A 196 -3.12 5.33 -5.78
CA ALA A 196 -3.14 6.36 -4.75
C ALA A 196 -4.37 6.24 -3.84
N ALA A 197 -5.56 5.98 -4.39
CA ALA A 197 -6.79 5.85 -3.63
C ALA A 197 -6.76 4.67 -2.65
N PHE A 198 -6.32 3.49 -3.11
CA PHE A 198 -6.22 2.29 -2.27
C PHE A 198 -5.16 2.44 -1.18
N LEU A 199 -3.96 2.91 -1.56
CA LEU A 199 -2.88 3.13 -0.58
C LEU A 199 -3.33 4.14 0.49
N SER A 200 -3.88 5.27 0.06
CA SER A 200 -4.40 6.31 0.94
C SER A 200 -5.47 5.79 1.91
N GLY A 201 -6.40 4.96 1.42
CA GLY A 201 -7.40 4.33 2.27
C GLY A 201 -6.81 3.34 3.28
N ALA A 202 -5.80 2.56 2.87
CA ALA A 202 -5.17 1.54 3.71
C ALA A 202 -4.25 2.12 4.80
N ILE A 203 -3.47 3.16 4.49
CA ILE A 203 -2.49 3.73 5.43
C ILE A 203 -2.91 5.06 6.05
N GLN A 204 -4.05 5.63 5.64
CA GLN A 204 -4.54 6.92 6.11
C GLN A 204 -3.56 8.10 5.89
N ALA A 205 -2.73 8.03 4.84
CA ALA A 205 -1.72 9.03 4.48
C ALA A 205 -1.92 9.52 3.02
N PRO A 206 -2.91 10.40 2.76
CA PRO A 206 -3.25 10.85 1.40
C PRO A 206 -2.12 11.62 0.73
N ILE A 207 -1.37 12.46 1.46
CA ILE A 207 -0.30 13.28 0.85
C ILE A 207 0.80 12.38 0.34
N THR A 208 1.27 11.48 1.21
CA THR A 208 2.28 10.49 0.90
C THR A 208 1.85 9.63 -0.27
N SER A 209 0.60 9.16 -0.28
CA SER A 209 0.10 8.29 -1.33
C SER A 209 0.18 8.93 -2.71
N PHE A 210 -0.27 10.18 -2.87
CA PHE A 210 -0.17 10.84 -4.18
C PHE A 210 1.27 11.21 -4.55
N VAL A 211 2.12 11.59 -3.58
CA VAL A 211 3.52 11.95 -3.86
C VAL A 211 4.32 10.73 -4.33
N ILE A 212 4.06 9.54 -3.77
CA ILE A 212 4.63 8.28 -4.27
C ILE A 212 4.30 8.09 -5.75
N ILE A 213 3.01 8.17 -6.11
CA ILE A 213 2.60 7.95 -7.51
C ILE A 213 3.16 9.02 -8.42
N PHE A 214 3.17 10.28 -7.97
CA PHE A 214 3.73 11.38 -8.74
C PHE A 214 5.22 11.16 -9.03
N GLU A 215 6.04 10.83 -8.04
CA GLU A 215 7.47 10.59 -8.24
C GLU A 215 7.76 9.32 -9.06
N MET A 216 6.97 8.26 -8.89
CA MET A 216 7.13 7.03 -9.66
C MET A 216 6.79 7.17 -11.15
N THR A 217 5.90 8.12 -11.49
CA THR A 217 5.38 8.28 -12.85
C THR A 217 6.00 9.46 -13.59
N GLY A 218 6.20 10.59 -12.90
CA GLY A 218 6.71 11.83 -13.48
C GLY A 218 5.68 12.60 -14.33
N HIS A 219 4.40 12.18 -14.34
CA HIS A 219 3.35 12.79 -15.18
C HIS A 219 2.60 13.89 -14.44
N HIS A 220 3.02 15.14 -14.67
CA HIS A 220 2.37 16.34 -14.11
C HIS A 220 0.87 16.45 -14.45
N GLN A 221 0.44 15.95 -15.62
CA GLN A 221 -0.97 15.97 -16.03
C GLN A 221 -1.88 15.09 -15.15
N MET A 222 -1.32 14.05 -14.52
CA MET A 222 -2.05 13.14 -13.64
C MET A 222 -2.04 13.59 -12.18
N LEU A 223 -1.33 14.68 -11.84
CA LEU A 223 -1.18 15.13 -10.47
C LEU A 223 -2.55 15.40 -9.81
N LEU A 224 -3.41 16.21 -10.43
CA LEU A 224 -4.72 16.56 -9.86
C LEU A 224 -5.66 15.35 -9.73
N PRO A 225 -5.84 14.48 -10.74
CA PRO A 225 -6.65 13.26 -10.60
C PRO A 225 -6.16 12.32 -9.49
N VAL A 226 -4.84 12.13 -9.37
CA VAL A 226 -4.24 11.25 -8.37
C VAL A 226 -4.40 11.83 -6.97
N MET A 227 -4.16 13.13 -6.79
CA MET A 227 -4.42 13.84 -5.53
C MET A 227 -5.88 13.71 -5.10
N LEU A 228 -6.81 13.91 -6.03
CA LEU A 228 -8.24 13.81 -5.75
C LEU A 228 -8.63 12.38 -5.39
N GLY A 229 -8.17 11.38 -6.14
CA GLY A 229 -8.39 9.96 -5.84
C GLY A 229 -7.86 9.56 -4.47
N ALA A 230 -6.64 9.99 -4.11
CA ALA A 230 -6.05 9.79 -2.78
C ALA A 230 -6.92 10.42 -1.69
N SER A 231 -7.40 11.65 -1.90
CA SER A 231 -8.20 12.39 -0.93
C SER A 231 -9.58 11.76 -0.70
N ILE A 232 -10.22 11.30 -1.78
CA ILE A 232 -11.49 10.56 -1.69
C ILE A 232 -11.26 9.22 -1.00
N GLY A 233 -10.23 8.47 -1.39
CA GLY A 233 -9.89 7.19 -0.77
C GLY A 233 -9.67 7.30 0.74
N PHE A 234 -8.91 8.33 1.17
CA PHE A 234 -8.74 8.67 2.59
C PHE A 234 -10.07 8.96 3.28
N MET A 235 -10.86 9.88 2.74
CA MET A 235 -12.13 10.31 3.35
C MET A 235 -13.10 9.13 3.51
N VAL A 236 -13.23 8.32 2.46
CA VAL A 236 -14.12 7.16 2.44
C VAL A 236 -13.66 6.09 3.42
N ALA A 237 -12.36 5.80 3.47
CA ALA A 237 -11.82 4.86 4.42
C ALA A 237 -12.03 5.32 5.87
N ARG A 238 -11.85 6.62 6.13
CA ARG A 238 -12.11 7.22 7.44
C ARG A 238 -13.58 7.13 7.83
N LEU A 239 -14.50 7.38 6.89
CA LEU A 239 -15.95 7.20 7.10
C LEU A 239 -16.32 5.72 7.32
N ALA A 240 -15.57 4.79 6.74
CA ALA A 240 -15.73 3.35 6.96
C ALA A 240 -15.13 2.87 8.30
N GLY A 241 -14.52 3.77 9.09
CA GLY A 241 -13.92 3.46 10.38
C GLY A 241 -12.51 2.87 10.30
N ALA A 242 -11.76 3.15 9.24
CA ALA A 242 -10.37 2.72 9.12
C ALA A 242 -9.46 3.41 10.15
N ASP A 243 -8.67 2.61 10.86
CA ASP A 243 -7.61 3.09 11.73
C ASP A 243 -6.31 3.40 10.96
N HIS A 244 -5.42 4.17 11.59
CA HIS A 244 -4.05 4.37 11.10
C HIS A 244 -3.25 3.07 11.26
N LEU A 245 -3.17 2.29 10.18
CA LEU A 245 -2.61 0.94 10.19
C LEU A 245 -1.24 0.85 10.87
N TYR A 246 -0.30 1.76 10.56
CA TYR A 246 1.04 1.69 11.17
C TYR A 246 1.05 2.09 12.64
N GLN A 247 0.16 2.98 13.07
CA GLN A 247 0.02 3.35 14.48
C GLN A 247 -0.56 2.19 15.30
N GLU A 248 -1.55 1.48 14.76
CA GLU A 248 -2.12 0.30 15.44
C GLU A 248 -1.14 -0.87 15.48
N LEU A 249 -0.39 -1.09 14.39
CA LEU A 249 0.69 -2.06 14.39
C LEU A 249 1.77 -1.69 15.41
N SER A 250 2.17 -0.41 15.52
CA SER A 250 3.21 0.00 16.48
C SER A 250 2.78 -0.20 17.94
N LYS A 251 1.52 0.09 18.29
CA LYS A 251 0.94 -0.26 19.61
C LYS A 251 0.97 -1.76 19.87
N SER A 252 0.68 -2.54 18.83
CA SER A 252 0.75 -4.00 18.88
C SER A 252 2.18 -4.54 18.95
N TYR A 253 3.23 -3.76 18.70
CA TYR A 253 4.62 -4.20 18.90
C TYR A 253 5.27 -3.57 20.14
N SER A 254 4.79 -2.43 20.61
CA SER A 254 5.32 -1.77 21.80
C SER A 254 5.16 -2.62 23.06
N TYR A 255 4.09 -3.42 23.15
CA TYR A 255 3.90 -4.36 24.26
C TYR A 255 5.03 -5.40 24.35
N LEU A 256 5.64 -5.78 23.22
CA LEU A 256 6.75 -6.75 23.17
C LEU A 256 8.10 -6.12 23.54
N LEU A 257 8.21 -4.80 23.45
CA LEU A 257 9.42 -4.03 23.73
C LEU A 257 9.44 -3.43 25.14
N ALA A 258 8.29 -3.45 25.83
CA ALA A 258 8.17 -3.09 27.23
C ALA A 258 8.97 -4.09 28.10
N SER A 259 9.84 -3.59 28.98
CA SER A 259 10.58 -4.44 29.91
C SER A 259 9.64 -5.06 30.96
N PRO A 260 10.01 -6.18 31.61
CA PRO A 260 9.16 -6.84 32.61
C PRO A 260 8.66 -5.92 33.73
N GLU A 261 9.42 -4.86 34.06
CA GLU A 261 9.06 -3.88 35.09
C GLU A 261 7.85 -3.01 34.69
N THR A 262 7.62 -2.78 33.40
CA THR A 262 6.47 -2.00 32.89
C THR A 262 5.15 -2.79 32.81
N HIS A 263 5.18 -4.12 32.95
CA HIS A 263 3.96 -4.95 32.92
C HIS A 263 3.16 -4.94 34.23
N ALA A 264 3.72 -4.40 35.32
CA ALA A 264 3.03 -4.30 36.61
C ALA A 264 1.99 -3.15 36.67
N ASP A 265 2.10 -2.15 35.78
CA ASP A 265 1.28 -0.93 35.81
C ASP A 265 0.23 -0.85 34.69
N SER A 266 0.12 -1.84 33.79
CA SER A 266 -0.93 -1.84 32.76
C SER A 266 -2.26 -2.35 33.32
N PRO A 267 -3.38 -1.61 33.18
CA PRO A 267 -4.69 -2.09 33.61
C PRO A 267 -5.06 -3.34 32.80
N THR A 268 -5.46 -4.39 33.52
CA THR A 268 -5.98 -5.64 32.96
C THR A 268 -7.11 -5.34 31.99
N ILE A 269 -6.91 -5.67 30.71
CA ILE A 269 -7.96 -5.63 29.69
C ILE A 269 -8.94 -6.77 30.02
N SER A 270 -10.11 -6.40 30.54
CA SER A 270 -11.31 -7.24 30.62
C SER A 270 -12.18 -7.05 29.39
#